data_AF-A0A1Y3N7D0-F1
#
_entry.id   AF-A0A1Y3N7D0-F1
#
_cell.length_a   1.000
_cell.length_b   1.000
_cell.length_c   1.000
_cell.angle_alpha   90.00
_cell.angle_beta   90.00
_cell.angle_gamma   90.00
#
_symmetry.space_group_name_H-M   'P 1'
#
loop_
_entity.id
_entity.type
_entity.pdbx_description
1 polymer ?
#
loop_
_entity_poly.entity_id
_entity_poly.type
_entity_poly.pdbx_seq_one_letter_code
_entity_poly.pdbx_strand_id
1 'polypeptide(L)'
;MNIVNLISKACDTKDEAAREIVTILNEGNLAIPFLSYQCKLEISNTKSHETLFRGTSFCTKGVDYYMKLICKNYLEETIGPTIKKIVKQHKDCEIDPSKLLNDSGEYISNAEEVPEENIENLKEYSRSILDSIFENSTQFPVELEELFSNIQDYAIEQFPDFYDIRYSSVSAFIFLRLFSPAILNPQLFGLIDENLKTREVRTLTLISKFVQQTANLVEYNNSKEPYMSVLNDLIKEYIPYIKKYIDLITRIHHKTIIKPKKIFFGMFKKKANDNDKVDIQCDLAKRFSSLHRIINRNLDNIKKEVNRNNNREEKKAFNELKIIIEKLNDKAVILSNNSIDDKNI
;
A
#
# COMPACT_ATOMS: atom_id res chain seq x y z
N MET A 1 -5.35 -14.06 -15.37
CA MET A 1 -4.53 -14.41 -14.18
C MET A 1 -3.15 -14.92 -14.58
N ASN A 2 -3.02 -16.05 -15.29
CA ASN A 2 -1.71 -16.69 -15.51
C ASN A 2 -0.66 -15.83 -16.25
N ILE A 3 -1.07 -15.05 -17.26
CA ILE A 3 -0.17 -14.07 -17.92
C ILE A 3 0.34 -13.02 -16.94
N VAL A 4 -0.54 -12.50 -16.09
CA VAL A 4 -0.20 -11.46 -15.11
C VAL A 4 0.72 -12.00 -14.02
N ASN A 5 0.55 -13.27 -13.63
CA ASN A 5 1.45 -13.97 -12.72
C ASN A 5 2.86 -14.13 -13.31
N LEU A 6 2.96 -14.45 -14.60
CA LEU A 6 4.26 -14.51 -15.29
C LEU A 6 4.96 -13.15 -15.29
N ILE A 7 4.22 -12.08 -15.56
CA ILE A 7 4.74 -10.71 -15.52
C ILE A 7 5.23 -10.35 -14.11
N SER A 8 4.47 -10.71 -13.07
CA SER A 8 4.81 -10.51 -11.66
C SER A 8 6.15 -11.17 -11.27
N LYS A 9 6.41 -12.39 -11.75
CA LYS A 9 7.65 -13.13 -11.45
C LYS A 9 8.87 -12.61 -12.21
N ALA A 10 8.70 -12.25 -13.48
CA ALA A 10 9.83 -12.08 -14.41
C ALA A 10 10.11 -10.63 -14.83
N CYS A 11 9.34 -9.65 -14.36
CA CYS A 11 9.64 -8.24 -14.63
C CYS A 11 10.71 -7.68 -13.70
N ASP A 12 11.69 -7.01 -14.30
CA ASP A 12 12.72 -6.26 -13.56
C ASP A 12 12.16 -4.96 -12.96
N THR A 13 11.12 -4.39 -13.57
CA THR A 13 10.40 -3.19 -13.08
C THR A 13 9.08 -3.56 -12.40
N LYS A 14 9.16 -4.31 -11.30
CA LYS A 14 7.98 -4.79 -10.54
C LYS A 14 7.04 -3.67 -10.14
N ASP A 15 7.57 -2.51 -9.75
CA ASP A 15 6.80 -1.33 -9.33
C ASP A 15 5.96 -0.74 -10.46
N GLU A 16 6.55 -0.58 -11.65
CA GLU A 16 5.86 -0.02 -12.83
C GLU A 16 4.80 -1.00 -13.33
N ALA A 17 5.15 -2.29 -13.42
CA ALA A 17 4.24 -3.35 -13.84
C ALA A 17 3.04 -3.46 -12.89
N ALA A 18 3.27 -3.50 -11.57
CA ALA A 18 2.21 -3.59 -10.57
C ALA A 18 1.23 -2.42 -10.68
N ARG A 19 1.76 -1.20 -10.85
CA ARG A 19 0.95 0.01 -11.01
C ARG A 19 0.02 -0.06 -12.23
N GLU A 20 0.57 -0.36 -13.40
CA GLU A 20 -0.22 -0.40 -14.63
C GLU A 20 -1.28 -1.51 -14.57
N ILE A 21 -0.89 -2.70 -14.13
CA ILE A 21 -1.79 -3.84 -14.01
C ILE A 21 -2.93 -3.55 -13.03
N VAL A 22 -2.62 -3.07 -11.82
CA VAL A 22 -3.64 -2.77 -10.82
C VAL A 22 -4.58 -1.67 -11.31
N THR A 23 -4.06 -0.64 -12.01
CA THR A 23 -4.93 0.41 -12.55
C THR A 23 -5.89 -0.13 -13.60
N ILE A 24 -5.38 -0.87 -14.58
CA ILE A 24 -6.20 -1.48 -15.64
C ILE A 24 -7.26 -2.41 -15.05
N LEU A 25 -6.88 -3.23 -14.07
CA LEU A 25 -7.80 -4.16 -13.41
C LEU A 25 -8.82 -3.44 -12.51
N ASN A 26 -8.46 -2.30 -11.93
CA ASN A 26 -9.39 -1.49 -11.14
C ASN A 26 -10.53 -0.92 -11.98
N GLU A 27 -10.27 -0.51 -13.23
CA GLU A 27 -11.32 -0.07 -14.17
C GLU A 27 -12.36 -1.17 -14.42
N GLY A 28 -11.93 -2.44 -14.39
CA GLY A 28 -12.79 -3.61 -14.56
C GLY A 28 -13.34 -4.23 -13.27
N ASN A 29 -13.07 -3.66 -12.08
CA ASN A 29 -13.31 -4.28 -10.75
C ASN A 29 -12.68 -5.67 -10.58
N LEU A 30 -11.54 -5.90 -11.22
CA LEU A 30 -10.77 -7.12 -11.12
C LEU A 30 -9.54 -6.95 -10.21
N ALA A 31 -9.33 -5.76 -9.64
CA ALA A 31 -8.19 -5.46 -8.77
C ALA A 31 -8.20 -6.30 -7.48
N ILE A 32 -9.32 -6.37 -6.76
CA ILE A 32 -9.41 -7.15 -5.51
C ILE A 32 -9.19 -8.65 -5.73
N PRO A 33 -9.89 -9.33 -6.67
CA PRO A 33 -9.61 -10.74 -6.94
C PRO A 33 -8.16 -10.99 -7.35
N PHE A 34 -7.58 -10.09 -8.14
CA PHE A 34 -6.19 -10.18 -8.56
C PHE A 34 -5.20 -10.05 -7.40
N LEU A 35 -5.34 -9.00 -6.58
CA LEU A 35 -4.47 -8.74 -5.44
C LEU A 35 -4.61 -9.82 -4.37
N SER A 36 -5.84 -10.27 -4.09
CA SER A 36 -6.10 -11.40 -3.18
C SER A 36 -5.35 -12.66 -3.62
N TYR A 37 -5.39 -12.97 -4.93
CA TYR A 37 -4.62 -14.08 -5.48
C TYR A 37 -3.09 -13.86 -5.40
N GLN A 38 -2.57 -12.65 -5.65
CA GLN A 38 -1.14 -12.36 -5.45
C GLN A 38 -0.73 -12.55 -3.99
N CYS A 39 -1.54 -12.07 -3.05
CA CYS A 39 -1.32 -12.23 -1.61
C CYS A 39 -1.30 -13.70 -1.22
N LYS A 40 -2.25 -14.50 -1.73
CA LYS A 40 -2.26 -15.95 -1.52
C LYS A 40 -0.96 -16.61 -1.95
N LEU A 41 -0.48 -16.30 -3.17
CA LEU A 41 0.79 -16.82 -3.67
C LEU A 41 1.98 -16.41 -2.80
N GLU A 42 2.03 -15.15 -2.35
CA GLU A 42 3.13 -14.69 -1.51
C GLU A 42 3.11 -15.38 -0.13
N ILE A 43 1.94 -15.53 0.48
CA ILE A 43 1.76 -16.24 1.74
C ILE A 43 2.23 -17.69 1.61
N SER A 44 1.75 -18.42 0.60
CA SER A 44 2.12 -19.83 0.39
C SER A 44 3.63 -20.04 0.13
N ASN A 45 4.33 -19.02 -0.38
CA ASN A 45 5.78 -19.08 -0.62
C ASN A 45 6.61 -18.55 0.56
N THR A 46 5.97 -17.97 1.58
CA THR A 46 6.66 -17.43 2.75
C THR A 46 6.98 -18.56 3.73
N LYS A 47 8.26 -18.65 4.13
CA LYS A 47 8.74 -19.71 5.03
C LYS A 47 8.58 -19.41 6.51
N SER A 48 8.66 -18.13 6.89
CA SER A 48 8.58 -17.70 8.28
C SER A 48 7.66 -16.51 8.41
N HIS A 49 6.78 -16.57 9.41
CA HIS A 49 5.70 -15.61 9.61
C HIS A 49 6.24 -14.19 9.89
N GLU A 50 7.43 -14.08 10.48
CA GLU A 50 8.10 -12.80 10.79
C GLU A 50 8.48 -12.02 9.53
N THR A 51 8.66 -12.70 8.40
CA THR A 51 9.05 -12.07 7.12
C THR A 51 7.86 -11.77 6.21
N LEU A 52 6.67 -12.27 6.55
CA LEU A 52 5.47 -12.17 5.74
C LEU A 52 5.13 -10.69 5.45
N PHE A 53 5.06 -10.35 4.16
CA PHE A 53 4.78 -8.99 3.67
C PHE A 53 5.69 -7.88 4.21
N ARG A 54 6.87 -8.18 4.78
CA ARG A 54 7.84 -7.15 5.20
C ARG A 54 8.77 -6.69 4.08
N GLY A 55 9.01 -7.57 3.09
CA GLY A 55 9.85 -7.28 1.93
C GLY A 55 9.14 -6.43 0.87
N THR A 56 9.89 -5.97 -0.13
CA THR A 56 9.31 -5.39 -1.34
C THR A 56 9.13 -6.48 -2.39
N SER A 57 7.90 -6.65 -2.85
CA SER A 57 7.49 -7.67 -3.82
C SER A 57 6.47 -7.08 -4.79
N PHE A 58 6.20 -7.78 -5.90
CA PHE A 58 5.14 -7.36 -6.82
C PHE A 58 3.77 -7.29 -6.10
N CYS A 59 3.48 -8.26 -5.25
CA CYS A 59 2.24 -8.30 -4.46
C CYS A 59 2.13 -7.07 -3.54
N THR A 60 3.15 -6.84 -2.71
CA THR A 60 3.12 -5.73 -1.75
C THR A 60 3.04 -4.38 -2.46
N LYS A 61 3.76 -4.19 -3.57
CA LYS A 61 3.65 -2.97 -4.39
C LYS A 61 2.28 -2.80 -5.04
N GLY A 62 1.65 -3.89 -5.46
CA GLY A 62 0.29 -3.86 -5.99
C GLY A 62 -0.72 -3.38 -4.95
N VAL A 63 -0.65 -3.92 -3.74
CA VAL A 63 -1.52 -3.50 -2.62
C VAL A 63 -1.19 -2.06 -2.19
N ASP A 64 0.10 -1.67 -2.10
CA ASP A 64 0.52 -0.29 -1.81
C ASP A 64 -0.11 0.71 -2.77
N TYR A 65 -0.05 0.41 -4.07
CA TYR A 65 -0.63 1.27 -5.09
C TYR A 65 -2.15 1.33 -4.99
N TYR A 66 -2.80 0.18 -4.79
CA TYR A 66 -4.25 0.12 -4.66
C TYR A 66 -4.74 0.90 -3.44
N MET A 67 -4.09 0.74 -2.27
CA MET A 67 -4.41 1.53 -1.08
C MET A 67 -4.24 3.04 -1.33
N LYS A 68 -3.16 3.45 -2.01
CA LYS A 68 -2.98 4.86 -2.39
C LYS A 68 -4.09 5.39 -3.29
N LEU A 69 -4.65 4.55 -4.15
CA LEU A 69 -5.71 4.93 -5.08
C LEU A 69 -7.04 5.19 -4.36
N ILE A 70 -7.39 4.38 -3.36
CA ILE A 70 -8.73 4.39 -2.77
C ILE A 70 -8.80 4.93 -1.33
N CYS A 71 -7.68 4.97 -0.60
CA CYS A 71 -7.66 5.43 0.79
C CYS A 71 -7.40 6.93 0.94
N LYS A 72 -7.29 7.71 -0.14
CA LYS A 72 -6.95 9.14 -0.05
C LYS A 72 -7.89 9.89 0.90
N ASN A 73 -9.19 9.85 0.62
CA ASN A 73 -10.20 10.54 1.44
C ASN A 73 -10.23 9.97 2.87
N TYR A 74 -10.13 8.64 3.00
CA TYR A 74 -10.08 7.99 4.31
C TYR A 74 -8.91 8.51 5.17
N LEU A 75 -7.70 8.64 4.60
CA LEU A 75 -6.55 9.20 5.32
C LEU A 75 -6.74 10.68 5.67
N GLU A 76 -7.28 11.47 4.73
CA GLU A 76 -7.56 12.90 4.93
C GLU A 76 -8.53 13.13 6.08
N GLU A 77 -9.57 12.32 6.20
CA GLU A 77 -10.57 12.41 7.28
C GLU A 77 -10.05 11.82 8.60
N THR A 78 -9.30 10.72 8.53
CA THR A 78 -8.85 9.97 9.72
C THR A 78 -7.65 10.60 10.41
N ILE A 79 -6.54 10.84 9.70
CA ILE A 79 -5.28 11.33 10.33
C ILE A 79 -4.92 12.76 9.93
N GLY A 80 -5.54 13.28 8.86
CA GLY A 80 -5.30 14.63 8.36
C GLY A 80 -5.49 15.74 9.41
N PRO A 81 -6.57 15.76 10.21
CA PRO A 81 -6.79 16.80 11.23
C PRO A 81 -5.68 16.82 12.28
N THR A 82 -5.25 15.65 12.75
CA THR A 82 -4.20 15.54 13.77
C THR A 82 -2.83 15.93 13.20
N ILE A 83 -2.51 15.56 11.95
CA ILE A 83 -1.28 16.02 11.30
C ILE A 83 -1.26 17.55 11.16
N LYS A 84 -2.35 18.16 10.72
CA LYS A 84 -2.48 19.63 10.63
C LYS A 84 -2.35 20.29 12.02
N LYS A 85 -2.90 19.67 13.06
CA LYS A 85 -2.73 20.13 14.46
C LYS A 85 -1.25 20.12 14.86
N ILE A 86 -0.51 19.05 14.58
CA ILE A 86 0.92 18.92 14.91
C ILE A 86 1.73 20.04 14.26
N VAL A 87 1.54 20.25 12.95
CA VAL A 87 2.22 21.30 12.18
C VAL A 87 1.90 22.69 12.74
N LYS A 88 0.62 22.95 13.06
CA LYS A 88 0.19 24.24 13.60
C LYS A 88 0.74 24.53 15.00
N GLN A 89 0.74 23.53 15.89
CA GLN A 89 1.11 23.72 17.29
C GLN A 89 2.62 23.70 17.51
N HIS A 90 3.36 22.93 16.70
CA HIS A 90 4.83 22.97 16.67
C HIS A 90 5.52 22.68 18.02
N LYS A 91 4.82 21.95 18.90
CA LYS A 91 5.29 21.52 20.23
C LYS A 91 6.56 20.67 20.11
N ASP A 92 7.41 20.73 21.12
CA ASP A 92 8.55 19.82 21.20
C ASP A 92 8.11 18.44 21.70
N CYS A 93 8.61 17.41 21.05
CA CYS A 93 8.30 15.99 21.30
C CYS A 93 9.59 15.16 21.31
N GLU A 94 10.78 15.80 21.35
CA GLU A 94 12.04 15.08 21.37
C GLU A 94 12.18 14.30 22.68
N ILE A 95 12.37 13.00 22.53
CA ILE A 95 12.55 12.05 23.64
C ILE A 95 13.90 11.34 23.58
N ASP A 96 14.74 11.63 22.59
CA ASP A 96 16.14 11.18 22.55
C ASP A 96 17.01 12.22 23.27
N PRO A 97 17.59 11.92 24.44
CA PRO A 97 18.38 12.88 25.19
C PRO A 97 19.55 13.47 24.37
N SER A 98 20.11 12.68 23.44
CA SER A 98 21.22 13.12 22.58
C SER A 98 20.82 14.17 21.52
N LYS A 99 19.53 14.42 21.34
CA LYS A 99 18.98 15.34 20.33
C LYS A 99 18.24 16.53 20.91
N LEU A 100 18.22 16.67 22.24
CA LEU A 100 17.63 17.82 22.90
C LEU A 100 18.40 19.09 22.54
N LEU A 101 17.66 20.17 22.30
CA LEU A 101 18.20 21.49 21.96
C LEU A 101 17.93 22.48 23.10
N ASN A 102 18.87 23.38 23.36
CA ASN A 102 18.67 24.52 24.25
C ASN A 102 17.89 25.66 23.55
N ASP A 103 17.57 26.73 24.29
CA ASP A 103 16.84 27.90 23.76
C ASP A 103 17.58 28.59 22.59
N SER A 104 18.90 28.44 22.51
CA SER A 104 19.74 28.95 21.42
C SER A 104 19.76 28.04 20.19
N GLY A 105 19.11 26.87 20.24
CA GLY A 105 19.07 25.88 19.16
C GLY A 105 20.29 24.98 19.06
N GLU A 106 21.13 24.92 20.10
CA GLU A 106 22.32 24.06 20.17
C GLU A 106 22.01 22.77 20.93
N TYR A 107 22.67 21.67 20.56
CA TYR A 107 22.50 20.39 21.26
C TYR A 107 22.97 20.48 22.71
N ILE A 108 22.15 19.95 23.62
CA ILE A 108 22.50 19.85 25.03
C ILE A 108 23.44 18.66 25.21
N SER A 109 24.73 18.93 25.43
CA SER A 109 25.70 17.88 25.76
C SER A 109 25.38 17.25 27.11
N ASN A 110 25.28 15.92 27.16
CA ASN A 110 25.03 15.12 28.36
C ASN A 110 23.67 15.36 29.03
N ALA A 111 22.61 15.62 28.26
CA ALA A 111 21.27 15.53 28.82
C ALA A 111 21.02 14.08 29.29
N GLU A 112 20.87 13.89 30.60
CA GLU A 112 20.57 12.58 31.20
C GLU A 112 19.07 12.29 31.23
N GLU A 113 18.25 13.35 31.29
CA GLU A 113 16.80 13.26 31.39
C GLU A 113 16.09 14.06 30.29
N VAL A 114 14.99 13.50 29.81
CA VAL A 114 14.08 14.14 28.84
C VAL A 114 13.03 14.93 29.60
N PRO A 115 12.70 16.17 29.19
CA PRO A 115 11.60 16.92 29.79
C PRO A 115 10.29 16.12 29.75
N GLU A 116 9.60 16.00 30.89
CA GLU A 116 8.32 15.28 30.98
C GLU A 116 7.27 15.84 30.02
N GLU A 117 7.30 17.16 29.78
CA GLU A 117 6.41 17.83 28.83
C GLU A 117 6.59 17.30 27.40
N ASN A 118 7.82 17.03 26.95
CA ASN A 118 8.07 16.46 25.62
C ASN A 118 7.48 15.07 25.48
N ILE A 119 7.62 14.25 26.54
CA ILE A 119 7.05 12.90 26.59
C ILE A 119 5.52 12.98 26.53
N GLU A 120 4.90 13.86 27.32
CA GLU A 120 3.44 13.99 27.32
C GLU A 120 2.90 14.57 26.01
N ASN A 121 3.60 15.53 25.40
CA ASN A 121 3.26 16.03 24.06
C ASN A 121 3.27 14.91 23.01
N LEU A 122 4.30 14.06 23.02
CA LEU A 122 4.38 12.92 22.12
C LEU A 122 3.26 11.91 22.37
N LYS A 123 2.96 11.62 23.65
CA LYS A 123 1.85 10.73 24.03
C LYS A 123 0.51 11.30 23.59
N GLU A 124 0.25 12.60 23.79
CA GLU A 124 -0.98 13.29 23.37
C GLU A 124 -1.22 13.12 21.86
N TYR A 125 -0.22 13.43 21.02
CA TYR A 125 -0.35 13.28 19.58
C TYR A 125 -0.49 11.82 19.14
N SER A 126 0.23 10.92 19.81
CA SER A 126 0.19 9.48 19.51
C SER A 126 -1.19 8.88 19.81
N ARG A 127 -1.79 9.23 20.96
CA ARG A 127 -3.18 8.87 21.30
C ARG A 127 -4.15 9.44 20.26
N SER A 128 -4.05 10.74 19.97
CA SER A 128 -4.92 11.41 19.00
C SER A 128 -4.89 10.80 17.59
N ILE A 129 -3.75 10.24 17.16
CA ILE A 129 -3.66 9.52 15.88
C ILE A 129 -4.36 8.16 15.98
N LEU A 130 -4.02 7.33 16.97
CA LEU A 130 -4.58 5.98 17.09
C LEU A 130 -6.07 5.98 17.39
N ASP A 131 -6.53 6.84 18.31
CA ASP A 131 -7.94 6.98 18.65
C ASP A 131 -8.76 7.35 17.42
N SER A 132 -8.29 8.33 16.63
CA SER A 132 -8.95 8.72 15.38
C SER A 132 -9.01 7.58 14.36
N ILE A 133 -7.94 6.77 14.24
CA ILE A 133 -7.93 5.58 13.37
C ILE A 133 -9.03 4.60 13.80
N PHE A 134 -9.19 4.37 15.10
CA PHE A 134 -10.17 3.41 15.59
C PHE A 134 -11.61 3.91 15.47
N GLU A 135 -11.83 5.19 15.76
CA GLU A 135 -13.14 5.85 15.64
C GLU A 135 -13.65 5.86 14.19
N ASN A 136 -12.75 6.01 13.21
CA ASN A 136 -13.09 6.04 11.80
C ASN A 136 -13.11 4.65 11.12
N SER A 137 -13.03 3.55 11.88
CA SER A 137 -13.05 2.18 11.34
C SER A 137 -14.21 1.86 10.39
N THR A 138 -15.37 2.50 10.57
CA THR A 138 -16.57 2.31 9.73
C THR A 138 -16.48 2.97 8.35
N GLN A 139 -15.55 3.89 8.16
CA GLN A 139 -15.30 4.56 6.87
C GLN A 139 -14.22 3.84 6.05
N PHE A 140 -13.67 2.74 6.58
CA PHE A 140 -12.64 1.99 5.90
C PHE A 140 -13.16 1.45 4.55
N PRO A 141 -12.37 1.50 3.46
CA PRO A 141 -12.85 1.08 2.15
C PRO A 141 -13.27 -0.40 2.11
N VAL A 142 -14.54 -0.65 1.75
CA VAL A 142 -15.14 -2.00 1.72
C VAL A 142 -14.39 -2.97 0.79
N GLU A 143 -13.80 -2.46 -0.30
CA GLU A 143 -12.97 -3.25 -1.20
C GLU A 143 -11.73 -3.83 -0.50
N LEU A 144 -11.16 -3.06 0.44
CA LEU A 144 -10.02 -3.52 1.24
C LEU A 144 -10.44 -4.45 2.36
N GLU A 145 -11.65 -4.31 2.90
CA GLU A 145 -12.17 -5.27 3.89
C GLU A 145 -12.20 -6.69 3.31
N GLU A 146 -12.66 -6.85 2.07
CA GLU A 146 -12.65 -8.13 1.35
C GLU A 146 -11.22 -8.65 1.17
N LEU A 147 -10.30 -7.80 0.74
CA LEU A 147 -8.90 -8.19 0.54
C LEU A 147 -8.25 -8.64 1.85
N PHE A 148 -8.40 -7.87 2.92
CA PHE A 148 -7.76 -8.16 4.20
C PHE A 148 -8.40 -9.34 4.92
N SER A 149 -9.71 -9.56 4.78
CA SER A 149 -10.34 -10.80 5.23
C SER A 149 -9.74 -12.03 4.54
N ASN A 150 -9.58 -11.99 3.20
CA ASN A 150 -8.95 -13.09 2.48
C ASN A 150 -7.49 -13.32 2.93
N ILE A 151 -6.74 -12.24 3.14
CA ILE A 151 -5.35 -12.31 3.64
C ILE A 151 -5.30 -12.99 5.01
N GLN A 152 -6.24 -12.68 5.92
CA GLN A 152 -6.32 -13.34 7.22
C GLN A 152 -6.52 -14.84 7.06
N ASP A 153 -7.51 -15.25 6.26
CA ASP A 153 -7.80 -16.67 6.04
C ASP A 153 -6.59 -17.42 5.49
N TYR A 154 -5.93 -16.86 4.47
CA TYR A 154 -4.74 -17.49 3.88
C TYR A 154 -3.56 -17.55 4.87
N ALA A 155 -3.36 -16.51 5.69
CA ALA A 155 -2.26 -16.47 6.63
C ALA A 155 -2.49 -17.43 7.81
N ILE A 156 -3.73 -17.56 8.29
CA ILE A 156 -4.12 -18.54 9.32
C ILE A 156 -3.92 -19.96 8.79
N GLU A 157 -4.31 -20.23 7.54
CA GLU A 157 -4.13 -21.55 6.90
C GLU A 157 -2.64 -21.91 6.78
N GLN A 158 -1.79 -20.94 6.41
CA GLN A 158 -0.36 -21.16 6.23
C GLN A 158 0.42 -21.26 7.55
N PHE A 159 0.00 -20.55 8.59
CA PHE A 159 0.72 -20.42 9.86
C PHE A 159 -0.21 -20.67 11.06
N PRO A 160 -0.81 -21.88 11.18
CA PRO A 160 -1.86 -22.17 12.17
C PRO A 160 -1.37 -22.07 13.62
N ASP A 161 -0.08 -22.28 13.87
CA ASP A 161 0.50 -22.24 15.21
C ASP A 161 0.71 -20.81 15.75
N PHE A 162 0.54 -19.79 14.90
CA PHE A 162 0.83 -18.40 15.24
C PHE A 162 -0.46 -17.59 15.37
N TYR A 163 -1.05 -17.56 16.57
CA TYR A 163 -2.32 -16.87 16.82
C TYR A 163 -2.36 -15.42 16.30
N ASP A 164 -1.28 -14.67 16.49
CA ASP A 164 -1.20 -13.27 16.08
C ASP A 164 -0.95 -13.06 14.58
N ILE A 165 -0.87 -14.13 13.77
CA ILE A 165 -0.68 -14.01 12.31
C ILE A 165 -1.84 -13.30 11.62
N ARG A 166 -3.06 -13.52 12.09
CA ARG A 166 -4.26 -12.82 11.59
C ARG A 166 -4.18 -11.30 11.72
N TYR A 167 -3.50 -10.82 12.75
CA TYR A 167 -3.32 -9.39 12.98
C TYR A 167 -2.09 -8.87 12.25
N SER A 168 -0.95 -9.53 12.44
CA SER A 168 0.33 -9.09 11.86
C SER A 168 0.35 -9.11 10.33
N SER A 169 -0.33 -10.05 9.67
CA SER A 169 -0.47 -10.08 8.21
C SER A 169 -1.22 -8.88 7.64
N VAL A 170 -2.23 -8.37 8.35
CA VAL A 170 -2.98 -7.15 7.96
C VAL A 170 -2.25 -5.89 8.39
N SER A 171 -1.65 -5.87 9.58
CA SER A 171 -0.81 -4.77 10.06
C SER A 171 0.35 -4.46 9.12
N ALA A 172 0.90 -5.47 8.45
CA ALA A 172 1.96 -5.32 7.45
C ALA A 172 1.53 -4.46 6.24
N PHE A 173 0.23 -4.27 6.02
CA PHE A 173 -0.31 -3.33 5.03
C PHE A 173 -0.82 -2.05 5.69
N ILE A 174 -1.77 -2.17 6.61
CA ILE A 174 -2.50 -1.02 7.14
C ILE A 174 -1.60 -0.07 7.93
N PHE A 175 -0.75 -0.61 8.80
CA PHE A 175 0.14 0.23 9.59
C PHE A 175 1.47 0.43 8.88
N LEU A 176 2.13 -0.64 8.44
CA LEU A 176 3.46 -0.55 7.84
C LEU A 176 3.50 0.16 6.48
N ARG A 177 2.46 0.05 5.66
CA ARG A 177 2.49 0.53 4.27
C ARG A 177 1.52 1.66 3.98
N LEU A 178 0.53 1.89 4.86
CA LEU A 178 -0.45 2.96 4.71
C LEU A 178 -0.27 4.04 5.78
N PHE A 179 -0.59 3.77 7.05
CA PHE A 179 -0.58 4.80 8.10
C PHE A 179 0.83 5.28 8.46
N SER A 180 1.79 4.40 8.76
CA SER A 180 3.15 4.81 9.17
C SER A 180 3.83 5.66 8.09
N PRO A 181 3.77 5.31 6.78
CA PRO A 181 4.28 6.18 5.72
C PRO A 181 3.51 7.49 5.55
N ALA A 182 2.18 7.49 5.73
CA ALA A 182 1.35 8.70 5.64
C ALA A 182 1.61 9.68 6.79
N ILE A 183 1.90 9.16 7.99
CA ILE A 183 2.33 9.98 9.13
C ILE A 183 3.74 10.50 8.90
N LEU A 184 4.66 9.66 8.44
CA LEU A 184 6.07 10.02 8.26
C LEU A 184 6.26 11.05 7.13
N ASN A 185 5.50 10.94 6.04
CA ASN A 185 5.62 11.77 4.85
C ASN A 185 4.23 12.26 4.38
N PRO A 186 3.54 13.12 5.14
CA PRO A 186 2.14 13.50 4.88
C PRO A 186 1.94 14.20 3.54
N GLN A 187 2.95 14.92 3.05
CA GLN A 187 2.93 15.56 1.73
C GLN A 187 2.78 14.54 0.58
N LEU A 188 3.41 13.37 0.68
CA LEU A 188 3.32 12.32 -0.34
C LEU A 188 1.93 11.68 -0.42
N PHE A 189 1.11 11.88 0.62
CA PHE A 189 -0.26 11.41 0.71
C PHE A 189 -1.29 12.54 0.54
N GLY A 190 -0.84 13.77 0.27
CA GLY A 190 -1.72 14.93 0.08
C GLY A 190 -2.41 15.42 1.35
N LEU A 191 -1.89 15.08 2.53
CA LEU A 191 -2.51 15.45 3.80
C LEU A 191 -2.21 16.91 4.21
N ILE A 192 -1.08 17.42 3.75
CA ILE A 192 -0.65 18.82 3.90
C ILE A 192 0.06 19.28 2.63
N ASP A 193 -0.01 20.58 2.35
CA ASP A 193 0.71 21.23 1.24
C ASP A 193 1.98 21.98 1.73
N GLU A 194 2.05 22.26 3.03
CA GLU A 194 3.11 23.04 3.67
C GLU A 194 4.41 22.22 3.79
N ASN A 195 5.55 22.90 3.77
CA ASN A 195 6.85 22.28 4.03
C ASN A 195 7.05 22.09 5.53
N LEU A 196 7.35 20.85 5.92
CA LEU A 196 7.63 20.51 7.31
C LEU A 196 8.95 21.09 7.79
N LYS A 197 8.96 21.68 8.98
CA LYS A 197 10.18 22.10 9.69
C LYS A 197 10.81 20.91 10.40
N THR A 198 12.09 21.03 10.73
CA THR A 198 12.89 19.97 11.38
C THR A 198 12.21 19.33 12.60
N ARG A 199 11.61 20.16 13.47
CA ARG A 199 10.89 19.68 14.67
C ARG A 199 9.63 18.89 14.33
N GLU A 200 8.88 19.31 13.31
CA GLU A 200 7.65 18.63 12.87
C GLU A 200 7.99 17.28 12.22
N VAL A 201 9.02 17.25 11.35
CA VAL A 201 9.56 16.01 10.78
C VAL A 201 9.97 15.04 11.88
N ARG A 202 10.66 15.52 12.91
CA ARG A 202 11.09 14.70 14.04
C ARG A 202 9.89 14.17 14.85
N THR A 203 8.92 15.03 15.14
CA THR A 203 7.69 14.66 15.87
C THR A 203 6.92 13.58 15.11
N LEU A 204 6.66 13.77 13.81
CA LEU A 204 5.99 12.79 12.96
C LEU A 204 6.78 11.49 12.85
N THR A 205 8.11 11.54 12.84
CA THR A 205 8.96 10.35 12.87
C THR A 205 8.76 9.54 14.15
N LEU A 206 8.72 10.19 15.31
CA LEU A 206 8.51 9.53 16.60
C LEU A 206 7.12 8.92 16.71
N ILE A 207 6.08 9.65 16.26
CA ILE A 207 4.70 9.15 16.21
C ILE A 207 4.60 7.95 15.26
N SER A 208 5.18 8.03 14.05
CA SER A 208 5.19 6.92 13.09
C SER A 208 5.86 5.67 13.67
N LYS A 209 6.98 5.84 14.39
CA LYS A 209 7.65 4.74 15.11
C LYS A 209 6.77 4.14 16.20
N PHE A 210 6.11 4.96 17.01
CA PHE A 210 5.19 4.49 18.04
C PHE A 210 4.02 3.70 17.45
N VAL A 211 3.36 4.24 16.41
CA VAL A 211 2.25 3.57 15.71
C VAL A 211 2.72 2.24 15.14
N GLN A 212 3.87 2.23 14.46
CA GLN A 212 4.43 1.00 13.90
C GLN A 212 4.78 -0.03 14.96
N GLN A 213 5.40 0.41 16.07
CA GLN A 213 5.77 -0.48 17.17
C GLN A 213 4.53 -1.12 17.81
N THR A 214 3.49 -0.32 18.04
CA THR A 214 2.21 -0.81 18.58
C THR A 214 1.55 -1.83 17.64
N ALA A 215 1.59 -1.57 16.33
CA ALA A 215 1.08 -2.47 15.30
C ALA A 215 1.88 -3.78 15.14
N ASN A 216 3.12 -3.82 15.63
CA ASN A 216 3.91 -5.05 15.73
C ASN A 216 3.51 -5.94 16.90
N LEU A 217 2.59 -5.48 17.77
CA LEU A 217 2.01 -6.22 18.89
C LEU A 217 3.01 -6.61 19.99
N VAL A 218 4.12 -5.88 20.07
CA VAL A 218 5.18 -6.12 21.05
C VAL A 218 5.71 -4.80 21.59
N GLU A 219 6.19 -4.82 22.83
CA GLU A 219 6.86 -3.68 23.45
C GLU A 219 8.16 -3.30 22.73
N TYR A 220 8.62 -2.07 22.97
CA TYR A 220 9.93 -1.63 22.55
C TYR A 220 11.01 -2.31 23.39
N ASN A 221 11.86 -3.10 22.75
CA ASN A 221 12.98 -3.83 23.36
C ASN A 221 14.30 -3.64 22.60
N ASN A 222 14.35 -2.71 21.65
CA ASN A 222 15.52 -2.47 20.81
C ASN A 222 16.57 -1.62 21.56
N SER A 223 17.73 -2.23 21.84
CA SER A 223 18.84 -1.57 22.54
C SER A 223 19.48 -0.42 21.77
N LYS A 224 19.21 -0.26 20.46
CA LYS A 224 19.74 0.85 19.66
C LYS A 224 19.01 2.18 19.88
N GLU A 225 17.77 2.15 20.37
CA GLU A 225 17.01 3.37 20.68
C GLU A 225 16.33 3.23 22.06
N PRO A 226 17.11 3.11 23.14
CA PRO A 226 16.58 2.80 24.47
C PRO A 226 15.57 3.85 24.97
N TYR A 227 15.67 5.07 24.47
CA TYR A 227 14.79 6.19 24.80
C TYR A 227 13.30 5.94 24.45
N MET A 228 13.00 5.08 23.46
CA MET A 228 11.62 4.78 23.07
C MET A 228 10.87 3.94 24.12
N SER A 229 11.59 3.30 25.06
CA SER A 229 11.00 2.44 26.11
C SER A 229 10.04 3.19 27.05
N VAL A 230 10.16 4.51 27.15
CA VAL A 230 9.22 5.38 27.91
C VAL A 230 7.78 5.31 27.41
N LEU A 231 7.57 4.79 26.19
CA LEU A 231 6.26 4.61 25.57
C LEU A 231 5.68 3.19 25.78
N ASN A 232 6.39 2.27 26.43
CA ASN A 232 5.98 0.86 26.52
C ASN A 232 4.63 0.66 27.22
N ASP A 233 4.34 1.43 28.26
CA ASP A 233 3.04 1.34 28.94
C ASP A 233 1.89 1.76 28.02
N LEU A 234 2.10 2.81 27.21
CA LEU A 234 1.13 3.25 26.21
C LEU A 234 1.01 2.22 25.07
N ILE A 235 2.12 1.62 24.63
CA ILE A 235 2.10 0.54 23.62
C ILE A 235 1.24 -0.62 24.13
N LYS A 236 1.47 -1.10 25.36
CA LYS A 236 0.67 -2.18 25.97
C LYS A 236 -0.81 -1.86 26.01
N GLU A 237 -1.15 -0.63 26.39
CA GLU A 237 -2.52 -0.14 26.43
C GLU A 237 -3.20 -0.24 25.06
N TYR A 238 -2.49 0.13 23.99
CA TYR A 238 -3.04 0.22 22.64
C TYR A 238 -3.04 -1.08 21.82
N ILE A 239 -2.23 -2.08 22.17
CA ILE A 239 -2.17 -3.38 21.46
C ILE A 239 -3.55 -4.05 21.32
N PRO A 240 -4.38 -4.17 22.37
CA PRO A 240 -5.73 -4.72 22.25
C PRO A 240 -6.63 -3.94 21.27
N TYR A 241 -6.49 -2.62 21.20
CA TYR A 241 -7.27 -1.78 20.30
C TYR A 241 -6.85 -1.95 18.84
N ILE A 242 -5.55 -2.15 18.57
CA ILE A 242 -5.07 -2.55 17.23
C ILE A 242 -5.75 -3.85 16.78
N LYS A 243 -5.77 -4.87 17.65
CA LYS A 243 -6.41 -6.16 17.33
C LYS A 243 -7.91 -5.98 17.05
N LYS A 244 -8.60 -5.22 17.90
CA LYS A 244 -10.03 -4.91 17.72
C LYS A 244 -10.31 -4.14 16.43
N TYR A 245 -9.46 -3.17 16.08
CA TYR A 245 -9.59 -2.41 14.84
C TYR A 245 -9.42 -3.30 13.62
N ILE A 246 -8.38 -4.16 13.61
CA ILE A 246 -8.17 -5.13 12.53
C ILE A 246 -9.38 -6.05 12.39
N ASP A 247 -9.90 -6.59 13.50
CA ASP A 247 -11.13 -7.40 13.48
C ASP A 247 -12.38 -6.64 13.03
N LEU A 248 -12.39 -5.31 13.03
CA LEU A 248 -13.50 -4.52 12.48
C LEU A 248 -13.36 -4.39 10.96
N ILE A 249 -12.17 -4.02 10.48
CA ILE A 249 -11.90 -3.79 9.05
C ILE A 249 -11.66 -5.08 8.25
N THR A 250 -11.76 -6.25 8.87
CA THR A 250 -11.75 -7.55 8.18
C THR A 250 -13.07 -8.31 8.34
N ARG A 251 -14.12 -7.68 8.88
CA ARG A 251 -15.46 -8.29 8.92
C ARG A 251 -16.02 -8.37 7.52
N ILE A 252 -16.21 -9.59 7.03
CA ILE A 252 -17.05 -9.82 5.85
C ILE A 252 -18.49 -9.45 6.21
N HIS A 253 -18.90 -8.23 5.87
CA HIS A 253 -20.31 -7.91 5.74
C HIS A 253 -20.85 -8.83 4.65
N HIS A 254 -21.70 -9.80 5.01
CA HIS A 254 -22.28 -10.81 4.12
C HIS A 254 -22.44 -10.30 2.68
N LYS A 255 -21.55 -10.77 1.78
CA LYS A 255 -21.57 -10.53 0.32
C LYS A 255 -22.23 -9.20 -0.06
N THR A 256 -21.61 -8.07 0.26
CA THR A 256 -21.78 -6.89 -0.59
C THR A 256 -21.29 -7.32 -1.97
N ILE A 257 -22.22 -7.67 -2.85
CA ILE A 257 -21.96 -7.78 -4.27
C ILE A 257 -21.39 -6.42 -4.64
N ILE A 258 -20.06 -6.31 -4.76
CA ILE A 258 -19.43 -5.16 -5.38
C ILE A 258 -20.12 -5.08 -6.73
N LYS A 259 -21.06 -4.13 -6.86
CA LYS A 259 -21.79 -3.97 -8.10
C LYS A 259 -20.71 -3.68 -9.13
N PRO A 260 -20.59 -4.49 -10.19
CA PRO A 260 -19.60 -4.19 -11.21
C PRO A 260 -19.83 -2.74 -11.64
N LYS A 261 -18.81 -1.87 -11.51
CA LYS A 261 -18.79 -0.63 -12.28
C LYS A 261 -19.14 -1.06 -13.70
N LYS A 262 -20.13 -0.41 -14.31
CA LYS A 262 -20.65 -0.73 -15.67
C LYS A 262 -19.62 -0.36 -16.75
N ILE A 263 -18.39 -0.84 -16.60
CA ILE A 263 -17.26 -0.64 -17.49
C ILE A 263 -16.67 -2.03 -17.69
N PHE A 264 -17.45 -2.92 -18.30
CA PHE A 264 -16.93 -4.18 -18.79
C PHE A 264 -16.55 -4.00 -20.27
N PHE A 265 -15.42 -4.62 -20.61
CA PHE A 265 -14.63 -4.64 -21.86
C PHE A 265 -15.39 -4.92 -23.18
N GLY A 266 -16.51 -4.24 -23.45
CA GLY A 266 -17.24 -4.44 -24.71
C GLY A 266 -18.59 -3.76 -24.89
N MET A 267 -19.09 -2.95 -23.94
CA MET A 267 -20.37 -2.25 -24.17
C MET A 267 -20.48 -0.96 -23.37
N PHE A 268 -19.90 0.12 -23.90
CA PHE A 268 -20.22 1.48 -23.50
C PHE A 268 -21.69 1.78 -23.84
N LYS A 269 -22.63 1.48 -22.92
CA LYS A 269 -24.00 2.02 -23.01
C LYS A 269 -24.30 3.01 -21.88
N LYS A 270 -24.15 4.28 -22.27
CA LYS A 270 -25.18 5.34 -22.20
C LYS A 270 -25.42 6.14 -20.89
N LYS A 271 -24.48 6.23 -19.94
CA LYS A 271 -24.68 7.09 -18.75
C LYS A 271 -23.48 7.89 -18.19
N ALA A 272 -22.39 8.04 -18.93
CA ALA A 272 -21.35 9.04 -18.61
C ALA A 272 -21.40 10.16 -19.67
N ASN A 273 -21.06 11.40 -19.30
CA ASN A 273 -20.90 12.49 -20.26
C ASN A 273 -19.88 12.10 -21.32
N ASP A 274 -20.09 12.52 -22.57
CA ASP A 274 -19.25 12.04 -23.68
C ASP A 274 -17.79 12.48 -23.58
N ASN A 275 -17.50 13.59 -22.90
CA ASN A 275 -16.12 14.01 -22.59
C ASN A 275 -15.43 13.07 -21.58
N ASP A 276 -16.10 12.70 -20.47
CA ASP A 276 -15.55 11.79 -19.46
C ASP A 276 -15.26 10.39 -20.03
N LYS A 277 -16.09 9.93 -20.98
CA LYS A 277 -15.85 8.64 -21.67
C LYS A 277 -14.60 8.67 -22.55
N VAL A 278 -14.37 9.77 -23.26
CA VAL A 278 -13.23 9.94 -24.15
C VAL A 278 -11.93 10.00 -23.35
N ASP A 279 -11.92 10.70 -22.21
CA ASP A 279 -10.75 10.81 -21.35
C ASP A 279 -10.37 9.47 -20.69
N ILE A 280 -11.34 8.71 -20.18
CA ILE A 280 -11.11 7.37 -19.61
C ILE A 280 -10.58 6.40 -20.69
N GLN A 281 -11.14 6.45 -21.90
CA GLN A 281 -10.71 5.59 -23.00
C GLN A 281 -9.30 5.93 -23.49
N CYS A 282 -8.95 7.22 -23.53
CA CYS A 282 -7.61 7.70 -23.85
C CYS A 282 -6.58 7.30 -22.79
N ASP A 283 -6.92 7.40 -21.50
CA ASP A 283 -6.04 6.98 -20.40
C ASP A 283 -5.80 5.47 -20.43
N LEU A 284 -6.85 4.67 -20.63
CA LEU A 284 -6.73 3.21 -20.68
C LEU A 284 -5.87 2.74 -21.87
N ALA A 285 -6.00 3.39 -23.03
CA ALA A 285 -5.16 3.11 -24.19
C ALA A 285 -3.67 3.37 -23.89
N LYS A 286 -3.34 4.51 -23.27
CA LYS A 286 -1.96 4.83 -22.85
C LYS A 286 -1.41 3.79 -21.88
N ARG A 287 -2.22 3.34 -20.91
CA ARG A 287 -1.83 2.30 -19.94
C ARG A 287 -1.60 0.95 -20.60
N PHE A 288 -2.45 0.56 -21.54
CA PHE A 288 -2.22 -0.66 -22.33
C PHE A 288 -0.93 -0.58 -23.16
N SER A 289 -0.63 0.58 -23.76
CA SER A 289 0.65 0.80 -24.45
C SER A 289 1.84 0.72 -23.51
N SER A 290 1.73 1.30 -22.30
CA SER A 290 2.75 1.20 -21.25
C SER A 290 2.99 -0.27 -20.85
N LEU A 291 1.91 -1.01 -20.56
CA LEU A 291 1.97 -2.42 -20.21
C LEU A 291 2.57 -3.27 -21.35
N HIS A 292 2.20 -3.01 -22.60
CA HIS A 292 2.77 -3.68 -23.77
C HIS A 292 4.28 -3.44 -23.88
N ARG A 293 4.74 -2.21 -23.64
CA ARG A 293 6.17 -1.87 -23.59
C ARG A 293 6.90 -2.62 -22.47
N ILE A 294 6.32 -2.67 -21.28
CA ILE A 294 6.88 -3.41 -20.14
C ILE A 294 7.00 -4.89 -20.46
N ILE A 295 5.95 -5.50 -21.01
CA ILE A 295 5.95 -6.91 -21.39
C ILE A 295 7.05 -7.19 -22.42
N ASN A 296 7.12 -6.40 -23.50
CA ASN A 296 8.12 -6.60 -24.55
C ASN A 296 9.56 -6.50 -24.01
N ARG A 297 9.82 -5.55 -23.11
CA ARG A 297 11.14 -5.38 -22.48
C ARG A 297 11.55 -6.58 -21.63
N ASN A 298 10.58 -7.31 -21.07
CA ASN A 298 10.83 -8.42 -20.15
C ASN A 298 10.56 -9.80 -20.78
N LEU A 299 10.29 -9.89 -22.09
CA LEU A 299 9.96 -11.15 -22.77
C LEU A 299 11.01 -12.25 -22.58
N ASP A 300 12.29 -11.90 -22.64
CA ASP A 300 13.38 -12.86 -22.44
C ASP A 300 13.44 -13.39 -21.01
N ASN A 301 13.20 -12.52 -20.02
CA ASN A 301 13.14 -12.93 -18.62
C ASN A 301 11.93 -13.83 -18.37
N ILE A 302 10.77 -13.49 -18.94
CA ILE A 302 9.56 -14.32 -18.87
C ILE A 302 9.83 -15.70 -19.48
N LYS A 303 10.48 -15.75 -20.66
CA LYS A 303 10.84 -17.01 -21.32
C LYS A 303 11.78 -17.86 -20.46
N LYS A 304 12.79 -17.25 -19.83
CA LYS A 304 13.71 -17.93 -18.91
C LYS A 304 12.96 -18.53 -17.71
N GLU A 305 12.07 -17.75 -17.10
CA GLU A 305 11.28 -18.18 -15.93
C GLU A 305 10.37 -19.37 -16.27
N VAL A 306 9.64 -19.30 -17.39
CA VAL A 306 8.77 -20.38 -17.89
C VAL A 306 9.56 -21.68 -18.14
N ASN A 307 10.76 -21.55 -18.71
CA ASN A 307 11.62 -22.70 -18.98
C ASN A 307 12.18 -23.32 -17.69
N ARG A 308 12.50 -22.48 -16.70
CA ARG A 308 13.04 -22.92 -15.41
C ARG A 308 12.05 -23.72 -14.58
N ASN A 309 10.80 -23.26 -14.50
CA ASN A 309 9.77 -23.90 -13.67
C ASN A 309 9.16 -25.16 -14.30
N ASN A 310 9.35 -25.36 -15.61
CA ASN A 310 8.80 -26.46 -16.40
C ASN A 310 7.28 -26.69 -16.21
N ASN A 311 6.55 -25.64 -15.82
CA ASN A 311 5.13 -25.70 -15.50
C ASN A 311 4.29 -25.60 -16.80
N ARG A 312 3.39 -26.56 -17.01
CA ARG A 312 2.52 -26.64 -18.20
C ARG A 312 1.60 -25.43 -18.34
N GLU A 313 1.08 -24.90 -17.23
CA GLU A 313 0.20 -23.73 -17.24
C GLU A 313 0.95 -22.45 -17.58
N GLU A 314 2.17 -22.30 -17.07
CA GLU A 314 3.05 -21.16 -17.40
C GLU A 314 3.44 -21.17 -18.88
N LYS A 315 3.77 -22.36 -19.43
CA LYS A 315 4.02 -22.51 -20.87
C LYS A 315 2.81 -22.14 -21.72
N LYS A 316 1.61 -22.56 -21.32
CA LYS A 316 0.36 -22.21 -22.01
C LYS A 316 0.11 -20.70 -21.97
N ALA A 317 0.24 -20.09 -20.80
CA ALA A 317 0.07 -18.65 -20.62
C ALA A 317 1.10 -17.83 -21.41
N PHE A 318 2.35 -18.29 -21.50
CA PHE A 318 3.37 -17.66 -22.34
C PHE A 318 3.03 -17.72 -23.83
N ASN A 319 2.50 -18.83 -24.32
CA ASN A 319 2.06 -18.94 -25.71
C ASN A 319 0.87 -18.02 -26.01
N GLU A 320 -0.11 -17.94 -25.11
CA GLU A 320 -1.22 -17.00 -25.23
C GLU A 320 -0.73 -15.55 -25.24
N LEU A 321 0.20 -15.21 -24.35
CA LEU A 321 0.84 -13.89 -24.30
C LEU A 321 1.53 -13.54 -25.62
N LYS A 322 2.27 -14.50 -26.20
CA LYS A 322 2.96 -14.30 -27.48
C LYS A 322 1.98 -13.98 -28.62
N ILE A 323 0.88 -14.73 -28.70
CA ILE A 323 -0.17 -14.49 -29.70
C ILE A 323 -0.81 -13.10 -29.52
N ILE A 324 -1.03 -12.67 -28.29
CA ILE A 324 -1.59 -11.34 -27.99
C ILE A 324 -0.61 -10.25 -28.42
N ILE A 325 0.68 -10.39 -28.10
CA ILE A 325 1.72 -9.42 -28.48
C ILE A 325 1.86 -9.32 -30.00
N GLU A 326 1.89 -10.45 -30.71
CA GLU A 326 1.95 -10.49 -32.18
C GLU A 326 0.77 -9.73 -32.78
N LYS A 327 -0.47 -10.01 -32.34
CA LYS A 327 -1.67 -9.29 -32.79
C LYS A 327 -1.65 -7.78 -32.49
N LEU A 328 -1.08 -7.38 -31.36
CA LEU A 328 -0.98 -5.97 -30.97
C LEU A 328 0.08 -5.24 -31.81
N ASN A 329 1.21 -5.89 -32.08
CA ASN A 329 2.27 -5.35 -32.93
C ASN A 329 1.79 -5.20 -34.38
N ASP A 330 1.09 -6.19 -34.93
CA ASP A 330 0.54 -6.13 -36.29
C ASP A 330 -0.45 -4.96 -36.45
N LYS A 331 -1.31 -4.75 -35.45
CA LYS A 331 -2.23 -3.60 -35.43
C LYS A 331 -1.50 -2.26 -35.34
N ALA A 332 -0.40 -2.19 -34.58
CA ALA A 332 0.41 -0.97 -34.48
C ALA A 332 1.09 -0.63 -35.83
N VAL A 333 1.58 -1.64 -36.56
CA VAL A 333 2.16 -1.49 -37.90
C VAL A 333 1.13 -1.03 -38.93
N ILE A 334 -0.09 -1.58 -38.88
CA ILE A 334 -1.18 -1.15 -39.78
C ILE A 334 -1.57 0.33 -39.52
N LEU A 335 -1.64 0.74 -38.26
CA LEU A 335 -1.96 2.13 -37.90
C LEU A 335 -0.83 3.11 -38.27
N SER A 336 0.44 2.72 -38.14
CA SER A 336 1.56 3.56 -38.59
C SER A 336 1.59 3.73 -40.10
N ASN A 337 1.26 2.68 -40.86
CA ASN A 337 1.24 2.74 -42.33
C ASN A 337 0.06 3.60 -42.83
N ASN A 338 -1.11 3.50 -42.22
CA ASN A 338 -2.26 4.34 -42.58
C ASN A 338 -2.06 5.83 -42.23
N SER A 339 -1.25 6.15 -41.21
CA SER A 339 -0.91 7.55 -40.86
C SER A 339 0.12 8.21 -41.79
N ILE A 340 0.77 7.43 -42.66
CA ILE A 340 1.69 7.93 -43.70
C ILE A 340 0.92 8.29 -44.98
N ASP A 341 -0.20 7.60 -45.26
CA ASP A 341 -1.02 7.87 -46.45
C ASP A 341 -1.91 9.13 -46.30
N ASP A 342 -2.29 9.53 -45.08
CA ASP A 342 -3.05 10.77 -44.83
C ASP A 342 -2.22 12.07 -44.91
N LYS A 343 -0.91 11.99 -45.23
CA LYS A 343 -0.05 13.16 -45.47
C LYS A 343 0.19 13.48 -46.96
N ASN A 344 -0.46 12.75 -47.88
CA ASN A 344 -0.31 12.93 -49.33
C ASN A 344 -1.65 13.09 -50.06
N ILE A 345 -2.62 13.81 -49.48
CA ILE A 345 -3.81 14.30 -50.21
C ILE A 345 -4.03 15.78 -49.95
#